data_AF-A0A1Y6CQG5-F1
#
_entry.id   AF-A0A1Y6CQG5-F1
#
_cell.length_a   1.000
_cell.length_b   1.000
_cell.length_c   1.000
_cell.angle_alpha   90.00
_cell.angle_beta   90.00
_cell.angle_gamma   90.00
#
_symmetry.space_group_name_H-M   'P 1'
#
loop_
_entity.id
_entity.type
_entity.pdbx_description
1 polymer ?
#
loop_
_entity_poly.entity_id
_entity_poly.type
_entity_poly.pdbx_seq_one_letter_code
_entity_poly.pdbx_strand_id
1 'polypeptide(L)'
;MVAYLPRALDLGKRGAVRDMARALLRVTPELTWEYGYERIPKALARKYAYCEVLGPRGPVRSERLVLGFVLFAPNTTYPQHSHQEIEESYISIAGSWSENDAAVYAPGSLILNRSSHEHRITTAALEPCLLAYAWIGPEDRLHAPGMKLSSTRKARMSQGI
;
A
#
# COMPACT_ATOMS: atom_id res chain seq x y z
N MET A 1 13.25 4.18 6.52
CA MET A 1 12.35 3.58 5.52
C MET A 1 11.65 4.64 4.68
N VAL A 2 11.17 5.76 5.24
CA VAL A 2 10.86 7.00 4.48
C VAL A 2 12.03 7.57 3.66
N ALA A 3 13.26 7.08 3.85
CA ALA A 3 14.43 7.39 3.04
C ALA A 3 14.23 7.13 1.52
N TYR A 4 13.32 6.24 1.13
CA TYR A 4 13.03 5.98 -0.28
C TYR A 4 11.97 6.91 -0.89
N LEU A 5 11.26 7.69 -0.06
CA LEU A 5 10.20 8.59 -0.52
C LEU A 5 10.71 9.64 -1.52
N PRO A 6 11.85 10.33 -1.31
CA PRO A 6 12.35 11.29 -2.29
C PRO A 6 12.56 10.66 -3.67
N ARG A 7 13.17 9.47 -3.73
CA ARG A 7 13.38 8.75 -5.00
C ARG A 7 12.06 8.34 -5.64
N ALA A 8 11.10 7.84 -4.87
CA ALA A 8 9.78 7.49 -5.38
C ALA A 8 9.04 8.71 -5.95
N LEU A 9 9.11 9.87 -5.28
CA LEU A 9 8.52 11.12 -5.77
C LEU A 9 9.23 11.64 -7.03
N ASP A 10 10.56 11.51 -7.13
CA ASP A 10 11.30 11.87 -8.34
C ASP A 10 10.90 11.05 -9.56
N LEU A 11 10.67 9.74 -9.37
CA LEU A 11 10.11 8.86 -10.38
C LEU A 11 8.67 9.27 -10.72
N GLY A 12 7.82 9.45 -9.71
CA GLY A 12 6.42 9.79 -9.88
C GLY A 12 6.19 11.10 -10.63
N LYS A 13 7.02 12.12 -10.40
CA LYS A 13 6.98 13.42 -11.12
C LYS A 13 7.17 13.29 -12.64
N ARG A 14 7.69 12.16 -13.12
CA ARG A 14 7.89 11.85 -14.54
C ARG A 14 6.86 10.87 -15.10
N GLY A 15 5.99 10.33 -14.25
CA GLY A 15 5.01 9.29 -14.59
C GLY A 15 3.64 9.82 -15.00
N ALA A 16 2.71 8.88 -15.21
CA ALA A 16 1.35 9.15 -15.66
C ALA A 16 0.54 10.01 -14.66
N VAL A 17 0.77 9.83 -13.35
CA VAL A 17 0.09 10.56 -12.26
C VAL A 17 0.99 11.62 -11.61
N ARG A 18 1.85 12.28 -12.40
CA ARG A 18 2.85 13.26 -11.93
C ARG A 18 2.31 14.35 -11.01
N ASP A 19 1.07 14.79 -11.20
CA ASP A 19 0.50 15.88 -10.41
C ASP A 19 0.14 15.42 -8.99
N MET A 20 -0.20 14.14 -8.81
CA MET A 20 -0.34 13.51 -7.50
C MET A 20 1.02 13.46 -6.78
N ALA A 21 2.10 13.08 -7.49
CA ALA A 21 3.44 13.10 -6.91
C ALA A 21 3.90 14.52 -6.52
N ARG A 22 3.55 15.54 -7.32
CA ARG A 22 3.84 16.95 -7.00
C ARG A 22 3.07 17.43 -5.79
N ALA A 23 1.78 17.09 -5.68
CA ALA A 23 0.96 17.43 -4.53
C ALA A 23 1.52 16.76 -3.25
N LEU A 24 1.82 15.47 -3.32
CA LEU A 24 2.36 14.70 -2.21
C LEU A 24 3.71 15.25 -1.71
N LEU A 25 4.57 15.70 -2.63
CA LEU A 25 5.84 16.33 -2.29
C LEU A 25 5.66 17.56 -1.39
N ARG A 26 4.59 18.34 -1.59
CA ARG A 26 4.34 19.57 -0.81
C ARG A 26 3.93 19.30 0.62
N VAL A 27 3.28 18.17 0.87
CA VAL A 27 2.76 17.79 2.19
C VAL A 27 3.59 16.71 2.87
N THR A 28 4.71 16.29 2.27
CA THR A 28 5.59 15.23 2.82
C THR A 28 5.98 15.44 4.29
N PRO A 29 6.31 16.66 4.77
CA PRO A 29 6.65 16.88 6.18
C PRO A 29 5.48 16.65 7.15
N GLU A 30 4.24 16.66 6.66
CA GLU A 30 3.02 16.51 7.46
C GLU A 30 2.52 15.06 7.51
N LEU A 31 3.12 14.17 6.72
CA LEU A 31 2.72 12.76 6.66
C LEU A 31 3.24 11.98 7.87
N THR A 32 2.33 11.29 8.55
CA THR A 32 2.67 10.35 9.62
C THR A 32 2.75 8.94 9.04
N TRP A 33 3.96 8.38 8.99
CA TRP A 33 4.22 7.05 8.45
C TRP A 33 4.20 5.99 9.56
N GLU A 34 3.50 4.89 9.30
CA GLU A 34 3.22 3.83 10.25
C GLU A 34 3.42 2.44 9.63
N TYR A 35 3.35 1.41 10.46
CA TYR A 35 3.37 0.01 10.02
C TYR A 35 1.98 -0.63 9.95
N GLY A 36 1.04 -0.21 10.78
CA GLY A 36 -0.34 -0.72 10.74
C GLY A 36 -0.51 -2.13 11.34
N TYR A 37 0.58 -2.81 11.68
CA TYR A 37 0.58 -4.15 12.25
C TYR A 37 1.04 -4.13 13.71
N GLU A 38 0.32 -4.84 14.59
CA GLU A 38 0.76 -5.09 15.97
C GLU A 38 2.12 -5.82 16.01
N ARG A 39 2.31 -6.76 15.08
CA ARG A 39 3.56 -7.54 14.95
C ARG A 39 3.95 -7.62 13.48
N ILE A 40 4.96 -6.83 13.10
CA ILE A 40 5.52 -6.81 11.76
C ILE A 40 6.84 -7.62 11.70
N PRO A 41 7.06 -8.44 10.67
CA PRO A 41 8.36 -9.07 10.45
C PRO A 41 9.47 -8.01 10.32
N LYS A 42 10.59 -8.19 11.03
CA LYS A 42 11.72 -7.24 11.04
C LYS A 42 12.26 -6.91 9.64
N ALA A 43 12.17 -7.85 8.69
CA ALA A 43 12.56 -7.64 7.31
C ALA A 43 11.62 -6.65 6.60
N LEU A 44 10.31 -6.78 6.81
CA LEU A 44 9.30 -5.90 6.21
C LEU A 44 9.33 -4.50 6.84
N ALA A 45 9.53 -4.39 8.16
CA ALA A 45 9.59 -3.10 8.87
C ALA A 45 10.69 -2.14 8.36
N ARG A 46 11.72 -2.65 7.67
CA ARG A 46 12.76 -1.83 7.05
C ARG A 46 12.39 -1.35 5.65
N LYS A 47 11.40 -1.98 5.03
CA LYS A 47 11.08 -1.89 3.60
C LYS A 47 9.67 -1.39 3.32
N TYR A 48 8.84 -1.17 4.34
CA TYR A 48 7.42 -0.86 4.20
C TYR A 48 6.99 0.16 5.25
N ALA A 49 6.21 1.17 4.82
CA ALA A 49 5.26 1.90 5.66
C ALA A 49 4.06 2.30 4.82
N TYR A 50 2.99 2.63 5.51
CA TYR A 50 1.87 3.36 4.95
C TYR A 50 1.62 4.65 5.75
N CYS A 51 0.88 5.58 5.16
CA CYS A 51 0.34 6.74 5.84
C CYS A 51 -1.09 6.99 5.40
N GLU A 52 -1.89 7.54 6.30
CA GLU A 52 -3.28 7.92 6.05
C GLU A 52 -3.35 9.45 5.90
N VAL A 53 -3.90 9.95 4.80
CA VAL A 53 -4.13 11.39 4.57
C VAL A 53 -5.58 11.79 4.85
N LEU A 54 -6.52 10.89 4.57
CA LEU A 54 -7.94 11.07 4.87
C LEU A 54 -8.47 9.78 5.49
N GLY A 55 -9.24 9.88 6.57
CA GLY A 55 -9.84 8.73 7.25
C GLY A 55 -9.93 8.90 8.77
N PRO A 56 -10.27 7.85 9.52
CA PRO A 56 -10.42 7.89 10.97
C PRO A 56 -9.16 8.29 11.72
N ARG A 57 -7.97 8.03 11.15
CA ARG A 57 -6.65 8.28 11.76
C ARG A 57 -5.86 9.36 11.03
N GLY A 58 -6.26 9.72 9.81
CA GLY A 58 -5.62 10.75 9.00
C GLY A 58 -5.82 12.18 9.53
N PRO A 59 -5.02 13.14 9.03
CA PRO A 59 -5.16 14.57 9.35
C PRO A 59 -6.50 15.15 8.84
N VAL A 60 -7.05 14.61 7.75
CA VAL A 60 -8.42 14.93 7.30
C VAL A 60 -9.37 13.84 7.79
N ARG A 61 -10.24 14.16 8.75
CA ARG A 61 -11.16 13.17 9.34
C ARG A 61 -12.25 12.75 8.35
N SER A 62 -12.51 11.45 8.28
CA SER A 62 -13.56 10.85 7.46
C SER A 62 -13.92 9.46 8.01
N GLU A 63 -15.21 9.14 8.04
CA GLU A 63 -15.76 7.84 8.50
C GLU A 63 -16.18 6.93 7.33
N ARG A 64 -16.19 7.46 6.10
CA ARG A 64 -16.77 6.77 4.92
C ARG A 64 -15.75 6.35 3.85
N LEU A 65 -14.53 6.86 3.98
CA LEU A 65 -13.45 6.70 3.02
C LEU A 65 -12.14 6.85 3.76
N VAL A 66 -11.17 6.00 3.42
CA VAL A 66 -9.78 6.16 3.81
C VAL A 66 -8.93 6.33 2.56
N LEU A 67 -8.09 7.35 2.54
CA LEU A 67 -7.09 7.58 1.49
C LEU A 67 -5.71 7.64 2.12
N GLY A 68 -4.73 7.11 1.42
CA GLY A 68 -3.37 7.12 1.91
C GLY A 68 -2.35 6.71 0.87
N PHE A 69 -1.14 6.49 1.34
CA PHE A 69 -0.03 6.02 0.53
C PHE A 69 0.68 4.87 1.21
N VAL A 70 1.19 3.95 0.41
CA VAL A 70 2.09 2.89 0.85
C VAL A 70 3.40 2.98 0.09
N LEU A 71 4.50 2.98 0.84
CA LEU A 71 5.85 3.07 0.31
C LEU A 71 6.59 1.76 0.54
N PHE A 72 7.12 1.21 -0.54
CA PHE A 72 7.98 0.04 -0.55
C PHE A 72 9.40 0.42 -0.96
N ALA A 73 10.39 -0.08 -0.22
CA ALA A 73 11.77 -0.10 -0.66
C ALA A 73 11.93 -1.00 -1.90
N PRO A 74 13.05 -0.89 -2.65
CA PRO A 74 13.35 -1.85 -3.71
C PRO A 74 13.40 -3.30 -3.20
N ASN A 75 13.05 -4.23 -4.08
CA ASN A 75 13.08 -5.66 -3.83
C ASN A 75 12.30 -6.04 -2.55
N THR A 76 11.06 -5.60 -2.46
CA THR A 76 10.17 -5.86 -1.34
C THR A 76 9.09 -6.86 -1.72
N THR A 77 8.92 -7.87 -0.87
CA THR A 77 7.73 -8.72 -0.83
C THR A 77 6.90 -8.33 0.37
N TYR A 78 5.72 -7.81 0.12
CA TYR A 78 4.69 -7.59 1.13
C TYR A 78 3.82 -8.84 1.19
N PRO A 79 3.85 -9.62 2.28
CA PRO A 79 3.23 -10.94 2.33
C PRO A 79 1.73 -10.91 2.08
N GLN A 80 1.17 -12.09 1.82
CA GLN A 80 -0.26 -12.25 1.61
C GLN A 80 -1.06 -11.65 2.78
N HIS A 81 -2.08 -10.85 2.47
CA HIS A 81 -3.01 -10.27 3.43
C HIS A 81 -4.33 -9.94 2.73
N SER A 82 -5.34 -9.60 3.53
CA SER A 82 -6.65 -9.14 3.06
C SER A 82 -7.32 -8.26 4.11
N HIS A 83 -8.39 -7.59 3.70
CA HIS A 83 -9.22 -6.75 4.57
C HIS A 83 -10.68 -7.22 4.51
N GLN A 84 -11.24 -7.58 5.67
CA GLN A 84 -12.62 -8.02 5.77
C GLN A 84 -13.57 -6.82 5.65
N GLU A 85 -14.57 -6.94 4.77
CA GLU A 85 -15.62 -5.94 4.52
C GLU A 85 -15.08 -4.58 4.02
N ILE A 86 -13.85 -4.56 3.53
CA ILE A 86 -13.20 -3.38 2.95
C ILE A 86 -12.83 -3.70 1.51
N GLU A 87 -13.31 -2.89 0.58
CA GLU A 87 -12.76 -2.86 -0.78
C GLU A 87 -11.58 -1.90 -0.82
N GLU A 88 -10.51 -2.31 -1.48
CA GLU A 88 -9.27 -1.55 -1.59
C GLU A 88 -8.94 -1.31 -3.05
N SER A 89 -8.50 -0.11 -3.38
CA SER A 89 -7.86 0.15 -4.67
C SER A 89 -6.46 0.68 -4.48
N TYR A 90 -5.60 0.40 -5.46
CA TYR A 90 -4.27 0.98 -5.59
C TYR A 90 -4.14 1.72 -6.90
N ILE A 91 -3.52 2.90 -6.86
CA ILE A 91 -2.99 3.61 -8.04
C ILE A 91 -1.48 3.70 -7.89
N SER A 92 -0.75 3.19 -8.87
CA SER A 92 0.72 3.25 -8.85
C SER A 92 1.21 4.67 -9.18
N ILE A 93 1.87 5.32 -8.21
CA ILE A 93 2.51 6.62 -8.43
C ILE A 93 3.89 6.45 -9.03
N ALA A 94 4.66 5.49 -8.50
CA ALA A 94 6.04 5.23 -8.90
C ALA A 94 6.42 3.77 -8.68
N GLY A 95 7.40 3.31 -9.46
CA GLY A 95 7.92 1.94 -9.43
C GLY A 95 6.96 0.93 -10.03
N SER A 96 7.51 -0.10 -10.68
CA SER A 96 6.71 -1.26 -11.09
C SER A 96 6.49 -2.21 -9.92
N TRP A 97 5.33 -2.87 -9.94
CA TRP A 97 4.91 -3.79 -8.90
C TRP A 97 4.11 -4.95 -9.50
N SER A 98 3.93 -6.01 -8.73
CA SER A 98 3.05 -7.12 -9.09
C SER A 98 2.15 -7.45 -7.91
N GLU A 99 0.92 -7.82 -8.21
CA GLU A 99 -0.01 -8.40 -7.25
C GLU A 99 -0.21 -9.87 -7.58
N ASN A 100 0.00 -10.74 -6.59
CA ASN A 100 -0.16 -12.19 -6.70
C ASN A 100 0.65 -12.83 -7.85
N ASP A 101 1.71 -12.18 -8.32
CA ASP A 101 2.50 -12.55 -9.49
C ASP A 101 1.66 -12.70 -10.79
N ALA A 102 0.52 -12.01 -10.87
CA ALA A 102 -0.38 -12.08 -12.02
C ALA A 102 0.15 -11.34 -13.26
N ALA A 103 0.74 -10.15 -13.04
CA ALA A 103 1.39 -9.35 -14.07
C ALA A 103 2.33 -8.32 -13.43
N VAL A 104 3.19 -7.70 -14.23
CA VAL A 104 3.97 -6.52 -13.81
C VAL A 104 3.21 -5.25 -14.22
N TYR A 105 2.79 -4.48 -13.23
CA TYR A 105 2.04 -3.24 -13.39
C TYR A 105 2.97 -2.04 -13.37
N ALA A 106 2.82 -1.15 -14.36
CA ALA A 106 3.61 0.07 -14.49
C ALA A 106 3.00 1.24 -13.69
N PRO A 107 3.75 2.33 -13.42
CA PRO A 107 3.20 3.56 -12.87
C PRO A 107 2.00 4.08 -13.67
N GLY A 108 0.93 4.46 -12.96
CA GLY A 108 -0.38 4.84 -13.51
C GLY A 108 -1.39 3.69 -13.59
N SER A 109 -0.97 2.44 -13.35
CA SER A 109 -1.90 1.30 -13.21
C SER A 109 -2.85 1.47 -12.03
N LEU A 110 -4.05 0.91 -12.17
CA LEU A 110 -5.06 0.81 -11.12
C LEU A 110 -5.43 -0.65 -10.88
N ILE A 111 -5.50 -1.05 -9.61
CA ILE A 111 -6.02 -2.35 -9.17
C ILE A 111 -7.17 -2.12 -8.18
N LEU A 112 -8.17 -3.01 -8.21
CA LEU A 112 -9.26 -3.08 -7.26
C LEU A 112 -9.31 -4.47 -6.62
N ASN A 113 -9.05 -4.51 -5.32
CA ASN A 113 -9.21 -5.66 -4.45
C ASN A 113 -10.60 -5.63 -3.82
N ARG A 114 -11.39 -6.67 -4.10
CA ARG A 114 -12.67 -6.88 -3.41
C ARG A 114 -12.44 -7.22 -1.95
N SER A 115 -13.47 -7.03 -1.12
CA SER A 115 -13.45 -7.46 0.29
C SER A 115 -12.95 -8.89 0.44
N SER A 116 -12.06 -9.08 1.41
CA SER A 116 -11.42 -10.36 1.75
C SER A 116 -10.60 -10.99 0.62
N HIS A 117 -10.32 -10.26 -0.47
CA HIS A 117 -9.42 -10.75 -1.51
C HIS A 117 -7.98 -10.77 -0.98
N GLU A 118 -7.42 -11.98 -0.88
CA GLU A 118 -6.03 -12.16 -0.49
C GLU A 118 -5.11 -11.66 -1.60
N HIS A 119 -4.22 -10.74 -1.25
CA HIS A 119 -3.23 -10.22 -2.18
C HIS A 119 -1.84 -10.13 -1.55
N ARG A 120 -0.83 -10.34 -2.39
CA ARG A 120 0.60 -10.22 -2.08
C ARG A 120 1.22 -9.26 -3.07
N ILE A 121 2.00 -8.31 -2.58
CA ILE A 121 2.66 -7.31 -3.43
C ILE A 121 4.15 -7.62 -3.54
N THR A 122 4.68 -7.61 -4.75
CA THR A 122 6.12 -7.64 -5.02
C THR A 122 6.54 -6.40 -5.82
N THR A 123 7.78 -5.96 -5.64
CA THR A 123 8.29 -4.71 -6.24
C THR A 123 9.63 -4.94 -6.94
N ALA A 124 9.94 -4.08 -7.90
CA ALA A 124 11.16 -4.17 -8.70
C ALA A 124 12.45 -4.18 -7.85
N ALA A 125 13.50 -4.80 -8.39
CA ALA A 125 14.73 -5.02 -7.63
C ALA A 125 15.48 -3.72 -7.24
N LEU A 126 15.38 -2.67 -8.06
CA LEU A 126 16.21 -1.47 -7.94
C LEU A 126 15.44 -0.20 -7.58
N GLU A 127 14.17 -0.11 -7.96
CA GLU A 127 13.37 1.10 -7.76
C GLU A 127 12.38 0.92 -6.60
N PRO A 128 12.18 1.95 -5.75
CA PRO A 128 11.12 1.91 -4.77
C PRO A 128 9.76 1.98 -5.47
N CYS A 129 8.73 1.48 -4.81
CA CYS A 129 7.36 1.57 -5.29
C CYS A 129 6.53 2.42 -4.33
N LEU A 130 5.70 3.30 -4.87
CA LEU A 130 4.78 4.15 -4.12
C LEU A 130 3.39 3.98 -4.73
N LEU A 131 2.44 3.50 -3.93
CA LEU A 131 1.05 3.34 -4.34
C LEU A 131 0.20 4.31 -3.51
N ALA A 132 -0.75 4.99 -4.17
CA ALA A 132 -1.87 5.60 -3.47
C ALA A 132 -2.93 4.53 -3.26
N TYR A 133 -3.50 4.46 -2.06
CA TYR A 133 -4.58 3.52 -1.76
C TYR A 133 -5.87 4.25 -1.40
N ALA A 134 -7.00 3.62 -1.68
CA ALA A 134 -8.31 4.04 -1.19
C ALA A 134 -9.09 2.85 -0.65
N TRP A 135 -9.71 3.01 0.52
CA TRP A 135 -10.57 2.02 1.14
C TRP A 135 -11.98 2.53 1.33
N ILE A 136 -12.95 1.67 1.02
CA ILE A 136 -14.37 1.85 1.33
C ILE A 136 -14.89 0.62 2.05
N GLY A 137 -15.82 0.82 2.98
CA GLY A 137 -16.40 -0.23 3.79
C GLY A 137 -17.25 0.34 4.93
N PRO A 138 -17.80 -0.51 5.79
CA PRO A 138 -18.46 -0.10 7.02
C PRO A 138 -17.54 0.74 7.91
N GLU A 139 -18.08 1.74 8.60
CA GLU A 139 -17.33 2.68 9.44
C GLU A 139 -16.48 1.95 10.49
N ASP A 140 -17.07 0.98 11.22
CA ASP A 140 -16.37 0.20 12.24
C ASP A 140 -15.16 -0.56 11.67
N ARG A 141 -15.26 -1.01 10.41
CA ARG A 141 -14.16 -1.66 9.69
C ARG A 141 -13.11 -0.65 9.23
N LEU A 142 -13.49 0.52 8.77
CA LEU A 142 -12.53 1.58 8.42
C LEU A 142 -11.77 2.10 9.65
N HIS A 143 -12.42 2.13 10.82
CA HIS A 143 -11.78 2.46 12.09
C HIS A 143 -10.83 1.36 12.59
N ALA A 144 -11.18 0.09 12.36
CA ALA A 144 -10.42 -1.08 12.80
C ALA A 144 -10.21 -2.09 11.65
N PRO A 145 -9.33 -1.79 10.67
CA PRO A 145 -9.21 -2.54 9.41
C PRO A 145 -8.63 -3.95 9.55
N GLY A 146 -8.22 -4.34 10.77
CA GLY A 146 -7.79 -5.71 11.05
C GLY A 146 -6.53 -6.14 10.28
N MET A 147 -5.55 -5.25 10.12
CA MET A 147 -4.28 -5.49 9.43
C MET A 147 -3.60 -6.79 9.91
N LYS A 148 -3.71 -7.86 9.13
CA LYS A 148 -3.16 -9.19 9.46
C LYS A 148 -2.50 -9.82 8.24
N LEU A 149 -1.25 -10.25 8.42
CA LEU A 149 -0.57 -11.07 7.42
C LEU A 149 -1.09 -12.51 7.51
N SER A 150 -1.41 -13.09 6.36
CA SER A 150 -1.78 -14.49 6.22
C SER A 150 -0.56 -15.40 6.42
N SER A 151 -0.77 -16.52 7.12
CA SER A 151 0.32 -17.48 7.32
C SER A 151 0.67 -18.19 6.02
N THR A 152 1.97 -18.37 5.76
CA THR A 152 2.46 -19.11 4.58
C THR A 152 1.94 -20.54 4.51
N ARG A 153 1.60 -21.15 5.67
CA ARG A 153 0.99 -22.48 5.74
C ARG A 153 -0.45 -22.51 5.20
N LYS A 154 -1.26 -21.49 5.50
CA LYS A 154 -2.63 -21.36 4.94
C LYS A 154 -2.60 -21.10 3.44
N ALA A 155 -1.70 -20.23 2.97
CA ALA A 155 -1.58 -19.90 1.55
C ALA A 155 -1.22 -21.12 0.68
N ARG A 156 -0.42 -22.05 1.22
CA ARG A 156 -0.05 -23.30 0.54
C ARG A 156 -1.23 -24.29 0.46
N MET A 157 -1.98 -24.43 1.56
CA MET A 157 -3.17 -25.28 1.62
C MET A 157 -4.31 -24.80 0.69
N SER A 158 -4.51 -23.49 0.54
CA SER A 158 -5.50 -22.95 -0.41
C SER A 158 -5.11 -23.15 -1.87
N GLN A 159 -3.82 -23.37 -2.16
CA GLN A 159 -3.32 -23.67 -3.50
C GLN A 159 -3.13 -25.17 -3.79
N GLY A 160 -3.55 -26.05 -2.86
CA GLY A 160 -3.49 -27.50 -3.08
C GLY A 160 -2.06 -28.07 -3.22
N ILE A 161 -1.09 -27.51 -2.49
CA ILE A 161 0.30 -28.00 -2.42
C ILE A 161 0.64 -28.35 -0.96
#